data_AF-A0A2G5NE53-F1
#
_entry.id   AF-A0A2G5NE53-F1
#
_cell.length_a   1.000
_cell.length_b   1.000
_cell.length_c   1.000
_cell.angle_alpha   90.00
_cell.angle_beta   90.00
_cell.angle_gamma   90.00
#
_symmetry.space_group_name_H-M   'P 1'
#
loop_
_entity.id
_entity.type
_entity.pdbx_description
1 polymer ?
#
loop_
_entity_poly.entity_id
_entity_poly.type
_entity_poly.pdbx_seq_one_letter_code
_entity_poly.pdbx_strand_id
1 'polypeptide(L)'
;ELPYAGLLNIILDGEGRAVAIVETTTVEVVPFDEVTAEHAYLEGEGDRSLMYWRDVHEAFFKKELDAIDHAFHNKIPVVCERFKVVYK
;
A
#
# COMPACT_ATOMS: atom_id res chain seq x y z
N GLU A 1 11.06 0.60 10.93
CA GLU A 1 10.77 2.06 10.90
C GLU A 1 9.69 2.29 9.86
N LEU A 2 8.90 3.37 9.99
CA LEU A 2 7.89 3.72 8.98
C LEU A 2 8.52 4.54 7.83
N PRO A 3 7.94 4.48 6.63
CA PRO A 3 8.30 5.39 5.54
C PRO A 3 8.04 6.85 5.94
N TYR A 4 8.68 7.78 5.22
CA TYR A 4 8.55 9.21 5.47
C TYR A 4 8.60 10.01 4.15
N ALA A 5 8.00 11.20 4.16
CA ALA A 5 8.02 12.08 2.99
C ALA A 5 9.47 12.46 2.61
N GLY A 6 9.81 12.33 1.33
CA GLY A 6 11.16 12.48 0.79
C GLY A 6 11.95 11.18 0.68
N LEU A 7 11.44 10.05 1.19
CA LEU A 7 12.09 8.75 1.03
C LEU A 7 12.11 8.34 -0.46
N LEU A 8 13.30 7.97 -0.95
CA LEU A 8 13.51 7.47 -2.30
C LEU A 8 13.56 5.94 -2.31
N ASN A 9 12.75 5.31 -3.16
CA ASN A 9 12.70 3.86 -3.34
C ASN A 9 13.02 3.49 -4.79
N ILE A 10 13.86 2.47 -4.99
CA ILE A 10 14.07 1.82 -6.30
C ILE A 10 12.97 0.78 -6.47
N ILE A 11 12.15 0.92 -7.50
CA ILE A 11 11.11 -0.05 -7.83
C ILE A 11 11.71 -1.12 -8.72
N LEU A 12 11.47 -2.39 -8.36
CA LEU A 12 11.89 -3.56 -9.12
C LEU A 12 10.69 -4.19 -9.83
N ASP A 13 10.93 -4.80 -11.00
CA ASP A 13 9.94 -5.67 -11.65
C ASP A 13 9.93 -7.09 -11.02
N GLY A 14 9.06 -7.96 -11.53
CA GLY A 14 8.94 -9.34 -11.07
C GLY A 14 10.17 -10.22 -11.32
N GLU A 15 11.14 -9.76 -12.10
CA GLU A 15 12.44 -10.42 -12.33
C GLU A 15 13.56 -9.80 -11.48
N GLY A 16 13.25 -8.80 -10.65
CA GLY A 16 14.21 -8.11 -9.77
C GLY A 16 15.02 -7.01 -10.46
N ARG A 17 14.62 -6.55 -11.66
CA ARG A 17 15.31 -5.47 -12.40
C ARG A 17 14.75 -4.11 -11.99
N ALA A 18 15.62 -3.12 -11.82
CA ALA A 18 15.19 -1.75 -11.52
C ALA A 18 14.43 -1.13 -12.71
N VAL A 19 13.25 -0.58 -12.45
CA VAL A 19 12.36 0.01 -13.47
C VAL A 19 11.95 1.46 -13.20
N ALA A 20 12.12 1.94 -11.96
CA ALA A 20 11.86 3.34 -11.62
C ALA A 20 12.53 3.71 -10.27
N ILE A 21 12.65 5.01 -10.03
CA ILE A 21 12.85 5.57 -8.69
C ILE A 21 11.61 6.40 -8.35
N VAL A 22 11.04 6.18 -7.16
CA VAL A 22 9.91 6.95 -6.64
C VAL A 22 10.31 7.73 -5.39
N GLU A 23 9.71 8.91 -5.22
CA GLU A 23 9.81 9.71 -4.00
C GLU A 23 8.47 9.69 -3.27
N THR A 24 8.48 9.25 -2.01
CA THR A 24 7.31 9.27 -1.13
C THR A 24 6.94 10.72 -0.83
N THR A 25 5.73 11.13 -1.15
CA THR A 25 5.24 12.51 -0.93
C THR A 25 4.45 12.65 0.36
N THR A 26 3.79 11.59 0.81
CA THR A 26 2.93 11.60 2.00
C THR A 26 2.84 10.19 2.58
N VAL A 27 2.76 10.11 3.91
CA VAL A 27 2.55 8.87 4.65
C VAL A 27 1.47 9.13 5.68
N GLU A 28 0.43 8.30 5.68
CA GLU A 28 -0.67 8.34 6.64
C GLU A 28 -0.88 6.95 7.22
N VAL A 29 -1.10 6.86 8.53
CA VAL A 29 -1.49 5.60 9.17
C VAL A 29 -2.95 5.70 9.56
N VAL A 30 -3.78 4.91 8.91
CA VAL A 30 -5.24 4.89 9.13
C VAL A 30 -5.70 3.47 9.45
N PRO A 31 -6.77 3.28 10.23
CA PRO A 31 -7.41 1.98 10.35
C PRO A 31 -7.79 1.42 8.98
N PHE A 32 -7.72 0.10 8.81
CA PHE A 32 -8.08 -0.55 7.55
C PHE A 32 -9.39 0.01 7.05
N ASP A 33 -10.51 -0.12 7.78
CA ASP A 33 -11.85 0.35 7.39
C ASP A 33 -12.00 1.87 7.13
N GLU A 34 -10.99 2.67 7.43
CA GLU A 34 -10.95 4.12 7.19
C GLU A 34 -10.13 4.51 5.94
N VAL A 35 -9.46 3.54 5.29
CA VAL A 35 -8.86 3.76 3.96
C VAL A 35 -9.92 4.27 2.98
N THR A 36 -9.59 5.38 2.33
CA THR A 36 -10.52 6.17 1.51
C THR A 36 -10.63 5.63 0.09
N ALA A 37 -11.76 5.93 -0.57
CA ALA A 37 -11.93 5.64 -1.99
C ALA A 37 -10.92 6.40 -2.88
N GLU A 38 -10.43 7.57 -2.43
CA GLU A 38 -9.35 8.28 -3.12
C GLU A 38 -8.06 7.47 -3.10
N HIS A 39 -7.68 6.90 -1.96
CA HIS A 39 -6.48 6.06 -1.85
C HIS A 39 -6.58 4.83 -2.76
N ALA A 40 -7.68 4.08 -2.65
CA ALA A 40 -7.93 2.92 -3.51
C ALA A 40 -7.89 3.27 -5.01
N TYR A 41 -8.44 4.43 -5.38
CA TYR A 41 -8.40 4.89 -6.75
C TYR A 41 -6.98 5.23 -7.23
N LEU A 42 -6.18 5.88 -6.38
CA LEU A 42 -4.80 6.27 -6.69
C LEU A 42 -3.85 5.07 -6.78
N GLU A 43 -4.06 4.05 -5.94
CA GLU A 43 -3.29 2.80 -5.98
C GLU A 43 -3.50 2.03 -7.29
N GLY A 44 -4.72 2.10 -7.83
CA GLY A 44 -4.95 1.80 -9.24
C GLY A 44 -5.15 0.32 -9.57
N GLU A 45 -5.35 -0.53 -8.58
CA GLU A 45 -5.64 -1.96 -8.78
C GLU A 45 -7.07 -2.23 -9.28
N GLY A 46 -7.24 -3.33 -10.01
CA GLY A 46 -8.55 -3.83 -10.42
C GLY A 46 -9.41 -2.78 -11.15
N ASP A 47 -10.63 -2.58 -10.68
CA ASP A 47 -11.57 -1.56 -11.18
C ASP A 47 -11.42 -0.19 -10.49
N ARG A 48 -10.39 -0.03 -9.65
CA ARG A 48 -10.07 1.17 -8.88
C ARG A 48 -11.14 1.58 -7.87
N SER A 49 -12.04 0.65 -7.52
CA SER A 49 -13.05 0.87 -6.49
C SER A 49 -12.53 0.55 -5.09
N LEU A 50 -13.09 1.24 -4.08
CA LEU A 50 -12.83 0.90 -2.69
C LEU A 50 -13.27 -0.52 -2.35
N MET A 51 -14.35 -1.02 -2.96
CA MET A 51 -14.84 -2.38 -2.72
C MET A 51 -13.83 -3.43 -3.20
N TYR A 52 -13.33 -3.30 -4.42
CA TYR A 52 -12.28 -4.19 -4.93
C TYR A 52 -11.04 -4.13 -4.05
N TRP A 53 -10.61 -2.93 -3.67
CA TRP A 53 -9.48 -2.73 -2.78
C TRP A 53 -9.65 -3.49 -1.46
N ARG A 54 -10.82 -3.40 -0.83
CA ARG A 54 -11.15 -4.10 0.42
C ARG A 54 -11.02 -5.60 0.28
N ASP A 55 -11.60 -6.16 -0.78
CA ASP A 55 -11.66 -7.61 -0.97
C ASP A 55 -10.26 -8.21 -1.13
N VAL A 56 -9.41 -7.59 -1.97
CA VAL A 56 -8.06 -8.11 -2.22
C VAL A 56 -7.12 -7.86 -1.04
N HIS A 57 -7.21 -6.70 -0.39
CA HIS A 57 -6.35 -6.35 0.74
C HIS A 57 -6.74 -7.10 2.01
N GLU A 58 -8.02 -7.39 2.25
CA GLU A 58 -8.42 -8.24 3.37
C GLU A 58 -7.84 -9.65 3.24
N ALA A 59 -7.91 -10.25 2.05
CA ALA A 59 -7.32 -11.56 1.79
C ALA A 59 -5.79 -11.54 1.98
N PHE A 60 -5.12 -10.50 1.48
CA PHE A 60 -3.69 -10.29 1.65
C PHE A 60 -3.29 -10.14 3.12
N PHE A 61 -3.88 -9.20 3.85
CA PHE A 61 -3.54 -8.94 5.25
C PHE A 61 -3.89 -10.11 6.17
N LYS A 62 -4.98 -10.85 5.90
CA LYS A 62 -5.27 -12.10 6.63
C LYS A 62 -4.12 -13.09 6.53
N LYS A 63 -3.60 -13.30 5.32
CA LYS A 63 -2.49 -14.23 5.08
C LYS A 63 -1.19 -13.75 5.73
N GLU A 64 -0.84 -12.48 5.56
CA GLU A 64 0.43 -11.93 6.08
C GLU A 64 0.43 -11.85 7.61
N LEU A 65 -0.69 -11.50 8.24
CA LEU A 65 -0.81 -11.46 9.70
C LEU A 65 -0.81 -12.86 10.32
N ASP A 66 -1.49 -13.84 9.69
CA ASP A 66 -1.47 -15.24 10.16
C ASP A 66 -0.06 -15.82 10.18
N ALA A 67 0.78 -15.47 9.20
CA ALA A 67 2.18 -15.88 9.14
C ALA A 67 3.05 -15.39 10.30
N ILE A 68 2.57 -14.41 11.07
CA ILE A 68 3.24 -13.88 12.27
C ILE A 68 2.39 -14.05 13.54
N ASP A 69 1.43 -14.99 13.55
CA ASP A 69 0.53 -15.28 14.67
C ASP A 69 -0.35 -14.09 15.11
N HIS A 70 -0.71 -13.21 14.16
CA HIS A 70 -1.63 -12.09 14.36
C HIS A 70 -2.95 -12.29 13.62
N ALA A 71 -4.06 -11.93 14.25
CA ALA A 71 -5.38 -11.98 13.62
C ALA A 71 -5.73 -10.67 12.92
N PHE A 72 -6.21 -10.76 11.68
CA PHE A 72 -6.81 -9.62 10.99
C PHE A 72 -8.09 -9.13 11.68
N HIS A 73 -8.28 -7.81 11.69
CA HIS A 73 -9.55 -7.17 11.97
C HIS A 73 -9.63 -5.82 11.24
N ASN A 74 -10.85 -5.29 11.08
CA ASN A 74 -11.09 -4.08 10.27
C ASN A 74 -10.45 -2.79 10.81
N LYS A 75 -9.83 -2.84 11.99
CA LYS A 75 -9.15 -1.71 12.64
C LYS A 75 -7.64 -1.86 12.69
N ILE A 76 -7.04 -2.83 11.98
CA ILE A 76 -5.58 -2.90 11.87
C ILE A 76 -5.04 -1.59 11.28
N PRO A 77 -3.89 -1.10 11.71
CA PRO A 77 -3.28 0.08 11.10
C PRO A 77 -2.75 -0.27 9.70
N VAL A 78 -3.11 0.53 8.71
CA VAL A 78 -2.58 0.48 7.34
C VAL A 78 -1.73 1.72 7.12
N VAL A 79 -0.51 1.50 6.63
CA VAL A 79 0.41 2.58 6.25
C VAL A 79 0.16 2.91 4.79
N CYS A 80 -0.53 4.01 4.54
CA CYS A 80 -0.88 4.50 3.21
C CYS A 80 0.21 5.46 2.73
N GLU A 81 0.90 5.11 1.66
CA GLU A 81 1.92 5.94 1.02
C GLU A 81 1.39 6.57 -0.27
N ARG A 82 1.65 7.86 -0.47
CA ARG A 82 1.56 8.51 -1.79
C ARG A 82 2.97 8.77 -2.27
N PHE A 83 3.23 8.54 -3.56
CA PHE A 83 4.54 8.77 -4.16
C PHE A 83 4.41 9.28 -5.59
N LYS A 84 5.53 9.79 -6.12
CA LYS A 84 5.68 10.18 -7.53
C LYS A 84 6.93 9.53 -8.12
N VAL A 85 6.89 9.17 -9.39
CA VAL A 85 8.07 8.72 -10.13
C VAL A 85 8.99 9.93 -10.36
N VAL A 86 10.27 9.79 -9.99
CA VAL A 86 11.31 10.81 -10.20
C VAL A 86 12.37 10.38 -11.22
N TYR A 87 12.45 9.08 -11.53
CA TYR A 87 13.32 8.54 -12.57
C TYR A 87 12.74 7.24 -13.15
N LYS A 88 12.98 6.97 -14.45
CA LYS A 88 12.54 5.77 -15.17
C LYS A 88 13.59 5.35 -16.19
#